data_AF-A0A410UJ99-F1
#
_entry.id   AF-A0A410UJ99-F1
#
_cell.length_a   1.000
_cell.length_b   1.000
_cell.length_c   1.000
_cell.angle_alpha   90.00
_cell.angle_beta   90.00
_cell.angle_gamma   90.00
#
_symmetry.space_group_name_H-M   'P 1'
#
loop_
_entity.id
_entity.type
_entity.pdbx_description
1 polymer ?
#
loop_
_entity_poly.entity_id
_entity_poly.type
_entity_poly.pdbx_seq_one_letter_code
_entity_poly.pdbx_strand_id
1 'polypeptide(L)'
;MGTSSPRVIATRRLAYAFKDDPTRRAFTVRLHEPLIVEPGSVDFDVSGWTSGCLMSFDGLDEKEWVTYGADEVQAVELAIQHMEDHLRRLSKKYDLYFDDGEPYFED
;
A
#
# COMPACT_ATOMS: atom_id res chain seq x y z
N MET A 1 -2.41 -20.56 -16.15
CA MET A 1 -2.09 -20.87 -14.74
C MET A 1 -2.88 -19.90 -13.89
N GLY A 2 -3.59 -20.39 -12.87
CA GLY A 2 -4.48 -19.54 -12.07
C GLY A 2 -3.68 -18.48 -11.34
N THR A 3 -3.87 -17.22 -11.70
CA THR A 3 -3.31 -16.08 -10.96
C THR A 3 -4.16 -15.91 -9.71
N SER A 4 -3.89 -16.69 -8.66
CA SER A 4 -4.34 -16.28 -7.33
C SER A 4 -3.59 -15.00 -7.01
N SER A 5 -4.31 -13.92 -6.69
CA SER A 5 -3.69 -12.71 -6.17
C SER A 5 -2.75 -13.09 -5.02
N PRO A 6 -1.53 -12.52 -4.98
CA PRO A 6 -0.54 -12.87 -3.97
C PRO A 6 -1.14 -12.75 -2.57
N ARG A 7 -0.76 -13.66 -1.67
CA ARG A 7 -1.30 -13.71 -0.31
C ARG A 7 -1.05 -12.38 0.41
N VAL A 8 -2.04 -11.89 1.15
CA VAL A 8 -1.87 -10.70 2.01
C VAL A 8 -1.05 -11.06 3.24
N ILE A 9 0.02 -10.31 3.51
CA ILE A 9 0.93 -10.53 4.65
C ILE A 9 0.77 -9.49 5.75
N ALA A 10 0.28 -8.29 5.42
CA ALA A 10 -0.01 -7.24 6.38
C ALA A 10 -1.19 -6.39 5.94
N THR A 11 -1.94 -5.87 6.91
CA THR A 11 -3.09 -4.99 6.67
C THR A 11 -3.07 -3.84 7.65
N ARG A 12 -3.43 -2.65 7.17
CA ARG A 12 -3.75 -1.50 8.01
C ARG A 12 -5.19 -1.07 7.75
N ARG A 13 -6.01 -1.11 8.80
CA ARG A 13 -7.39 -0.64 8.79
C ARG A 13 -7.43 0.78 9.32
N LEU A 14 -8.12 1.64 8.60
CA LEU A 14 -8.24 3.06 8.90
C LEU A 14 -9.64 3.54 8.52
N ALA A 15 -9.97 4.74 8.99
CA ALA A 15 -11.10 5.50 8.50
C ALA A 15 -10.62 6.80 7.85
N TYR A 16 -11.41 7.30 6.90
CA TYR A 16 -11.23 8.64 6.34
C TYR A 16 -12.54 9.43 6.36
N ALA A 17 -12.42 10.75 6.49
CA ALA A 17 -13.50 11.71 6.24
C ALA A 17 -13.01 12.74 5.21
N PHE A 18 -13.91 13.27 4.37
CA PHE A 18 -13.53 14.43 3.55
C PHE A 18 -13.48 15.67 4.45
N LYS A 19 -12.65 16.65 4.11
CA LYS A 19 -12.51 17.86 4.94
C LYS A 19 -13.83 18.64 5.11
N ASP A 20 -14.77 18.49 4.18
CA ASP A 20 -16.10 19.11 4.15
C ASP A 20 -17.25 18.16 4.51
N ASP A 21 -16.97 16.87 4.74
CA ASP A 21 -17.95 15.87 5.14
C ASP A 21 -17.41 15.02 6.31
N PRO A 22 -17.94 15.20 7.53
CA PRO A 22 -17.45 14.49 8.72
C PRO A 22 -17.82 13.00 8.73
N THR A 23 -18.54 12.51 7.72
CA THR A 23 -18.89 11.09 7.61
C THR A 23 -17.65 10.24 7.42
N ARG A 24 -17.33 9.45 8.45
CA ARG A 24 -16.21 8.50 8.42
C ARG A 24 -16.56 7.29 7.57
N ARG A 25 -15.63 6.93 6.69
CA ARG A 25 -15.69 5.76 5.80
C ARG A 25 -14.49 4.88 6.07
N ALA A 26 -14.70 3.58 6.24
CA ALA A 26 -13.62 2.63 6.45
C ALA A 26 -12.86 2.38 5.15
N PHE A 27 -11.54 2.23 5.25
CA PHE A 27 -10.72 1.71 4.17
C PHE A 27 -9.59 0.83 4.74
N THR A 28 -9.04 -0.03 3.91
CA THR A 28 -7.95 -0.93 4.28
C THR A 28 -6.83 -0.82 3.26
N VAL A 29 -5.60 -0.67 3.75
CA VAL A 29 -4.38 -0.84 2.96
C VAL A 29 -3.85 -2.24 3.18
N ARG A 30 -3.49 -2.93 2.10
CA ARG A 30 -2.98 -4.31 2.14
C ARG A 30 -1.62 -4.39 1.47
N LEU A 31 -0.67 -5.02 2.17
CA LEU A 31 0.60 -5.45 1.60
C LEU A 31 0.53 -6.94 1.29
N HIS A 32 0.85 -7.27 0.05
CA HIS A 32 0.88 -8.64 -0.44
C HIS A 32 2.28 -9.23 -0.30
N GLU A 33 2.39 -10.55 -0.32
CA GLU A 33 3.67 -11.23 -0.28
C GLU A 33 4.58 -10.74 -1.42
N PRO A 34 5.85 -10.44 -1.14
CA PRO A 34 6.79 -10.09 -2.19
C PRO A 34 6.99 -11.30 -3.10
N LEU A 35 7.10 -11.03 -4.40
CA LEU A 35 7.37 -12.05 -5.42
C LEU A 35 8.61 -11.65 -6.21
N ILE A 36 9.45 -12.64 -6.52
CA ILE A 36 10.60 -12.46 -7.42
C ILE A 36 10.09 -11.98 -8.78
N VAL A 37 10.68 -10.90 -9.27
CA VAL A 37 10.35 -10.30 -10.56
C VAL A 37 11.05 -11.09 -11.66
N GLU A 38 10.27 -11.60 -12.60
CA GLU A 38 10.81 -12.30 -13.76
C GLU A 38 11.48 -11.30 -14.72
N PRO A 39 12.66 -11.62 -15.28
CA PRO A 39 13.25 -10.80 -16.34
C PRO A 39 12.29 -10.56 -17.51
N GLY A 40 12.12 -9.29 -17.89
CA GLY A 40 11.20 -8.88 -18.96
C GLY A 40 9.74 -8.68 -18.53
N SER A 41 9.40 -8.88 -17.25
CA SER A 41 8.07 -8.54 -16.70
C SER A 41 7.92 -7.06 -16.32
N VAL A 42 9.03 -6.29 -16.35
CA VAL A 42 9.10 -4.87 -16.03
C VAL A 42 10.03 -4.14 -17.01
N ASP A 43 9.88 -2.82 -17.13
CA ASP A 43 10.61 -1.98 -18.10
C ASP A 43 12.05 -1.59 -17.66
N PHE A 44 12.62 -2.30 -16.69
CA PHE A 44 13.96 -2.07 -16.19
C PHE A 44 14.71 -3.38 -16.00
N ASP A 45 16.05 -3.32 -16.02
CA ASP A 45 16.88 -4.50 -15.81
C ASP A 45 16.76 -5.00 -14.37
N VAL A 46 16.29 -6.24 -14.23
CA VAL A 46 16.18 -6.91 -12.94
C VAL A 46 17.36 -7.83 -12.71
N SER A 47 17.90 -7.80 -11.50
CA SER A 47 18.77 -8.87 -11.02
C SER A 47 17.92 -10.11 -10.73
N GLY A 48 18.51 -11.31 -10.71
CA GLY A 48 17.78 -12.56 -10.41
C GLY A 48 17.15 -12.64 -9.01
N TRP A 49 17.31 -11.61 -8.17
CA TRP A 49 16.78 -11.53 -6.80
C TRP A 49 15.81 -10.38 -6.60
N THR A 50 15.67 -9.50 -7.59
CA THR A 50 14.77 -8.35 -7.52
C THR A 50 13.35 -8.83 -7.23
N SER A 51 12.73 -8.23 -6.21
CA SER A 51 11.40 -8.63 -5.76
C SER A 51 10.45 -7.45 -5.80
N GLY A 52 9.18 -7.71 -6.11
CA GLY A 52 8.11 -6.73 -6.13
C GLY A 52 7.11 -7.02 -5.01
N CYS A 53 6.69 -5.98 -4.29
CA CYS A 53 5.65 -6.05 -3.27
C CYS A 53 4.44 -5.23 -3.74
N LEU A 54 3.31 -5.89 -3.96
CA LEU A 54 2.05 -5.25 -4.34
C LEU A 54 1.40 -4.60 -3.12
N MET A 55 0.96 -3.36 -3.27
CA MET A 55 0.09 -2.68 -2.33
C MET A 55 -1.26 -2.36 -2.97
N SER A 56 -2.34 -2.64 -2.25
CA SER A 56 -3.71 -2.38 -2.68
C SER A 56 -4.54 -1.65 -1.62
N PHE A 57 -5.59 -0.98 -2.08
CA PHE A 57 -6.53 -0.23 -1.26
C PHE A 57 -7.94 -0.80 -1.46
N ASP A 58 -8.70 -0.87 -0.38
CA ASP A 58 -10.10 -1.28 -0.37
C ASP A 58 -10.92 -0.26 0.43
N GLY A 59 -12.04 0.21 -0.11
CA GLY A 59 -12.86 1.27 0.48
C GLY A 59 -12.40 2.71 0.17
N LEU A 60 -11.32 2.89 -0.59
CA LEU A 60 -10.84 4.16 -1.12
C LEU A 60 -10.46 3.98 -2.59
N ASP A 61 -10.84 4.92 -3.46
CA ASP A 61 -10.58 4.88 -4.91
C ASP A 61 -9.13 5.25 -5.23
N GLU A 62 -8.21 4.40 -4.78
CA GLU A 62 -6.78 4.49 -5.02
C GLU A 62 -6.34 3.31 -5.86
N LYS A 63 -5.44 3.57 -6.82
CA LYS A 63 -4.87 2.50 -7.65
C LYS A 63 -3.97 1.62 -6.79
N GLU A 64 -3.88 0.34 -7.14
CA GLU A 64 -2.81 -0.53 -6.65
C GLU A 64 -1.49 -0.24 -7.36
N TRP A 65 -0.37 -0.53 -6.70
CA TRP A 65 0.95 -0.45 -7.32
C TRP A 65 1.94 -1.43 -6.71
N VAL A 66 2.98 -1.73 -7.46
CA VAL A 66 4.09 -2.58 -7.02
C VAL A 66 5.29 -1.69 -6.69
N THR A 67 5.89 -1.93 -5.54
CA THR A 67 7.20 -1.37 -5.18
C THR A 67 8.27 -2.44 -5.34
N TYR A 68 9.39 -2.08 -5.96
CA TYR A 68 10.47 -3.02 -6.26
C TYR A 68 11.68 -2.79 -5.37
N GLY A 69 12.23 -3.87 -4.83
CA GLY A 69 13.48 -3.89 -4.06
C GLY A 69 14.49 -4.85 -4.65
N ALA A 70 15.75 -4.74 -4.22
CA ALA A 70 16.83 -5.66 -4.59
C ALA A 70 16.56 -7.10 -4.12
N ASP A 71 15.79 -7.26 -3.06
CA ASP A 71 15.31 -8.52 -2.51
C ASP A 71 13.91 -8.35 -1.88
N GLU A 72 13.35 -9.44 -1.36
CA GLU A 72 12.03 -9.45 -0.72
C GLU A 72 11.93 -8.52 0.50
N VAL A 73 13.00 -8.44 1.31
CA VAL A 73 13.03 -7.62 2.52
C VAL A 73 12.95 -6.15 2.15
N GLN A 74 13.79 -5.72 1.21
CA GLN A 74 13.80 -4.34 0.74
C GLN A 74 12.50 -3.99 0.01
N ALA A 75 11.93 -4.91 -0.78
CA ALA A 75 10.66 -4.66 -1.47
C ALA A 75 9.52 -4.36 -0.48
N VAL A 76 9.44 -5.10 0.63
CA VAL A 76 8.47 -4.87 1.70
C VAL A 76 8.74 -3.55 2.42
N GLU A 77 10.00 -3.27 2.78
CA GLU A 77 10.39 -2.02 3.45
C GLU A 77 9.99 -0.79 2.62
N LEU A 78 10.33 -0.79 1.33
CA LEU A 78 10.00 0.30 0.41
C LEU A 78 8.48 0.42 0.20
N ALA A 79 7.75 -0.70 0.15
CA ALA A 79 6.29 -0.67 0.08
C ALA A 79 5.67 0.01 1.31
N ILE A 80 6.18 -0.27 2.51
CA ILE A 80 5.76 0.41 3.75
C ILE A 80 6.07 1.90 3.68
N GLN A 81 7.28 2.29 3.28
CA GLN A 81 7.66 3.70 3.16
C GLN A 81 6.74 4.45 2.16
N HIS A 82 6.53 3.85 0.98
CA HIS A 82 5.64 4.42 -0.05
C HIS A 82 4.18 4.50 0.42
N MET A 83 3.72 3.54 1.23
CA MET A 83 2.40 3.59 1.86
C MET A 83 2.27 4.83 2.75
N GLU A 84 3.21 5.05 3.66
CA GLU A 84 3.18 6.20 4.58
C GLU A 84 3.21 7.53 3.82
N ASP A 85 4.08 7.64 2.81
CA ASP A 85 4.15 8.82 1.95
C ASP A 85 2.85 9.06 1.19
N HIS A 86 2.21 8.00 0.71
CA HIS A 86 0.93 8.11 0.02
C HIS A 86 -0.19 8.53 0.95
N LEU A 87 -0.31 7.92 2.13
CA LEU A 87 -1.27 8.31 3.16
C LEU A 87 -1.07 9.79 3.57
N ARG A 88 0.18 10.25 3.66
CA ARG A 88 0.51 11.66 3.94
C ARG A 88 0.12 12.60 2.81
N ARG A 89 0.10 12.14 1.54
CA ARG A 89 -0.46 12.93 0.43
C ARG A 89 -1.98 12.95 0.50
N LEU A 90 -2.60 11.82 0.83
CA LEU A 90 -4.05 11.70 0.99
C LEU A 90 -4.58 12.56 2.13
N SER A 91 -3.80 12.80 3.19
CA SER A 91 -4.21 13.68 4.29
C SER A 91 -4.45 15.14 3.88
N LYS A 92 -3.98 15.55 2.70
CA LYS A 92 -4.33 16.86 2.11
C LYS A 92 -5.79 16.94 1.69
N LYS A 93 -6.39 15.80 1.32
CA LYS A 93 -7.78 15.68 0.86
C LYS A 93 -8.71 15.12 1.95
N TYR A 94 -8.16 14.31 2.85
CA TYR A 94 -8.92 13.56 3.83
C TYR A 94 -8.39 13.78 5.24
N ASP A 95 -9.25 13.68 6.25
CA ASP A 95 -8.80 13.41 7.62
C ASP A 95 -8.75 11.90 7.81
N LEU A 96 -7.59 11.38 8.21
CA LEU A 96 -7.37 9.95 8.40
C LEU A 96 -7.38 9.61 9.89
N TYR A 97 -7.96 8.46 10.23
CA TYR A 97 -8.15 8.02 11.61
C TYR A 97 -7.80 6.55 11.77
N PHE A 98 -7.32 6.18 12.95
CA PHE A 98 -7.31 4.80 13.42
C PHE A 98 -8.74 4.30 13.71
N ASP A 99 -8.87 2.99 13.91
CA ASP A 99 -10.16 2.33 14.19
C ASP A 99 -10.81 2.79 15.52
N ASP A 100 -10.00 3.26 16.47
CA ASP A 100 -10.45 3.87 17.74
C ASP A 100 -10.90 5.34 17.57
N GLY A 101 -10.69 5.91 16.39
CA GLY A 101 -11.08 7.27 16.04
C GLY A 101 -10.03 8.33 16.34
N GLU A 102 -8.84 7.97 16.82
CA GLU A 102 -7.71 8.88 16.95
C GLU A 102 -7.20 9.30 15.57
N PRO A 103 -6.72 10.55 15.39
CA PRO A 103 -6.08 10.97 14.16
C PRO A 103 -4.89 10.07 13.81
N TYR A 104 -4.78 9.69 12.53
CA TYR A 104 -3.70 8.83 12.07
C TYR A 104 -2.34 9.55 12.04
N PHE A 105 -2.35 10.84 11.75
CA PHE A 105 -1.17 11.70 11.81
C PHE A 105 -1.29 12.65 12.98
N GLU A 106 -0.24 12.74 13.78
CA GLU A 106 -0.03 13.83 14.74
C GLU A 106 0.42 15.07 13.96
N ASP A 107 -0.18 16.23 14.25
CA ASP A 107 0.17 17.53 13.66
C ASP A 107 1.59 17.99 14.03
#